data_AF-A0A4R6USI3-F1
#
_entry.id   AF-A0A4R6USI3-F1
#
_cell.length_a   1.000
_cell.length_b   1.000
_cell.length_c   1.000
_cell.angle_alpha   90.00
_cell.angle_beta   90.00
_cell.angle_gamma   90.00
#
_symmetry.space_group_name_H-M   'P 1'
#
loop_
_entity.id
_entity.type
_entity.pdbx_description
1 polymer ?
#
loop_
_entity_poly.entity_id
_entity_poly.type
_entity_poly.pdbx_seq_one_letter_code
_entity_poly.pdbx_strand_id
1 'polypeptide(L)'
;MLDLTPEEARRLRRLADQIAAQTQDRAYWLIGVRHTCLALLAEVSAWLGDGCARRRPGLGTGCVRPSAHPGSCLDAFGHAWTHDPDGSTAP
;
A
#
# COMPACT_ATOMS: atom_id res chain seq x y z
N MET A 1 18.97 3.81 -10.15
CA MET A 1 17.53 3.48 -10.00
C MET A 1 17.15 2.75 -11.28
N LEU A 2 16.56 1.55 -11.20
CA LEU A 2 16.37 0.69 -12.38
C LEU A 2 15.55 1.41 -13.47
N ASP A 3 16.04 1.41 -14.72
CA ASP A 3 15.29 1.89 -15.89
C ASP A 3 14.21 0.86 -16.26
N LEU A 4 13.09 0.89 -15.53
CA LEU A 4 11.92 0.07 -15.82
C LEU A 4 11.01 0.81 -16.80
N THR A 5 10.43 0.07 -17.75
CA THR A 5 9.29 0.56 -18.52
C THR A 5 8.05 0.68 -17.63
N PRO A 6 7.04 1.51 -18.00
CA PRO A 6 5.80 1.62 -17.24
C PRO A 6 5.09 0.28 -17.01
N GLU A 7 5.17 -0.65 -17.97
CA GLU A 7 4.55 -1.97 -17.82
C GLU A 7 5.33 -2.89 -16.88
N GLU A 8 6.66 -2.84 -16.89
CA GLU A 8 7.50 -3.58 -15.95
C GLU A 8 7.28 -3.12 -14.51
N ALA A 9 7.16 -1.81 -14.28
CA ALA A 9 6.84 -1.29 -12.97
C ALA A 9 5.42 -1.71 -12.51
N ARG A 10 4.42 -1.66 -13.40
CA ARG A 10 3.08 -2.21 -13.07
C ARG A 10 3.15 -3.69 -12.71
N ARG A 11 3.99 -4.48 -13.40
CA ARG A 11 4.21 -5.90 -13.08
C ARG A 11 4.88 -6.08 -11.72
N LEU A 12 5.92 -5.30 -11.42
CA LEU A 12 6.59 -5.30 -10.13
C LEU A 12 5.61 -4.95 -8.99
N ARG A 13 4.76 -3.94 -9.21
CA ARG A 13 3.71 -3.57 -8.26
C ARG A 13 2.76 -4.72 -7.97
N ARG A 14 2.24 -5.39 -9.00
CA ARG A 14 1.33 -6.53 -8.84
C ARG A 14 1.96 -7.64 -8.00
N LEU A 15 3.25 -7.94 -8.22
CA LEU A 15 3.98 -8.93 -7.44
C LEU A 15 4.15 -8.51 -5.98
N ALA A 16 4.53 -7.25 -5.73
CA ALA A 16 4.67 -6.73 -4.38
C ALA A 16 3.34 -6.73 -3.60
N ASP A 17 2.23 -6.37 -4.26
CA ASP A 17 0.88 -6.41 -3.66
C ASP A 17 0.47 -7.86 -3.30
N GLN A 18 0.74 -8.83 -4.17
CA GLN A 18 0.46 -10.24 -3.90
C GLN A 18 1.25 -10.77 -2.69
N ILE A 19 2.54 -10.44 -2.59
CA ILE A 19 3.37 -10.87 -1.45
C ILE A 19 2.90 -10.19 -0.16
N ALA A 20 2.60 -8.89 -0.20
CA ALA A 20 2.08 -8.16 0.96
C ALA A 20 0.74 -8.74 1.46
N ALA A 21 -0.16 -9.10 0.53
CA ALA A 21 -1.44 -9.73 0.87
C ALA A 21 -1.26 -11.12 1.48
N GLN A 22 -0.38 -11.95 0.92
CA GLN A 22 -0.14 -13.31 1.43
C GLN A 22 0.56 -13.34 2.80
N THR A 23 1.20 -12.24 3.20
CA THR A 23 1.93 -12.12 4.48
C THR A 23 1.13 -11.45 5.59
N GLN A 24 -0.07 -10.94 5.30
CA GLN A 24 -0.86 -10.11 6.22
C GLN A 24 -1.25 -10.80 7.54
N ASP A 25 -1.49 -12.12 7.51
CA ASP A 25 -1.93 -12.93 8.67
C ASP A 25 -0.99 -14.12 8.95
N ARG A 26 0.27 -14.02 8.50
CA ARG A 26 1.26 -15.10 8.64
C ARG A 26 2.29 -14.80 9.72
N ALA A 27 3.08 -15.82 10.05
CA ALA A 27 4.02 -15.84 11.15
C ALA A 27 4.94 -14.59 11.19
N TYR A 28 5.32 -14.18 12.41
CA TYR A 28 6.05 -12.93 12.69
C TYR A 28 7.34 -12.74 11.87
N TRP A 29 8.00 -13.83 11.44
CA TRP A 29 9.22 -13.78 10.64
C TRP A 29 8.98 -13.24 9.21
N LEU A 30 7.73 -13.18 8.75
CA LEU A 30 7.35 -12.61 7.46
C LEU A 30 7.06 -11.10 7.51
N ILE A 31 7.10 -10.47 8.69
CA ILE A 31 6.89 -9.02 8.86
C ILE A 31 7.91 -8.23 8.04
N GLY A 32 9.18 -8.64 8.03
CA GLY A 32 10.24 -7.99 7.25
C GLY A 32 10.00 -8.04 5.74
N VAL A 33 9.50 -9.19 5.25
CA VAL A 33 9.12 -9.36 3.84
C VAL A 33 7.96 -8.44 3.50
N ARG A 34 6.94 -8.41 4.35
CA ARG A 34 5.76 -7.55 4.18
C ARG A 34 6.15 -6.07 4.10
N HIS A 35 6.95 -5.57 5.04
CA HIS A 35 7.41 -4.17 5.03
C HIS A 35 8.20 -3.84 3.76
N THR A 36 9.10 -4.73 3.32
CA THR A 36 9.84 -4.54 2.08
C THR A 36 8.90 -4.41 0.88
N CYS A 37 7.87 -5.27 0.79
CA CYS A 37 6.89 -5.20 -0.28
C CYS A 37 6.06 -3.92 -0.25
N LEU A 38 5.69 -3.42 0.93
CA LEU A 38 4.96 -2.15 1.08
C LEU A 38 5.81 -0.93 0.68
N ALA A 39 7.10 -0.95 1.02
CA ALA A 39 8.04 0.08 0.56
C ALA A 39 8.15 0.09 -0.98
N LEU A 40 8.29 -1.09 -1.59
CA LEU A 40 8.31 -1.23 -3.05
C LEU A 40 7.01 -0.74 -3.70
N LEU A 41 5.86 -1.05 -3.11
CA LEU A 41 4.56 -0.56 -3.58
C LEU A 41 4.51 0.97 -3.60
N ALA A 42 4.93 1.61 -2.51
CA ALA A 42 4.96 3.05 -2.39
C ALA A 42 5.87 3.71 -3.43
N GLU A 43 7.09 3.18 -3.60
CA GLU A 43 8.06 3.70 -4.59
C GLU A 43 7.52 3.57 -6.01
N VAL A 44 6.98 2.40 -6.36
CA VAL A 44 6.46 2.16 -7.72
C VAL A 44 5.23 3.02 -8.02
N SER A 45 4.33 3.20 -7.05
CA SER A 45 3.16 4.08 -7.24
C SER A 45 3.53 5.56 -7.30
N ALA A 46 4.57 5.99 -6.56
CA ALA A 46 5.11 7.35 -6.70
C ALA A 46 5.74 7.55 -8.09
N TRP A 47 6.52 6.57 -8.56
CA TRP A 47 7.16 6.62 -9.88
C TRP A 47 6.15 6.64 -11.04
N LEU A 48 5.07 5.85 -10.94
CA LEU A 48 3.99 5.84 -11.94
C LEU A 48 3.05 7.05 -11.84
N GLY A 49 3.12 7.84 -10.77
CA GLY A 49 2.22 8.97 -10.53
C GLY A 49 0.75 8.57 -10.31
N ASP A 50 0.50 7.29 -10.00
CA ASP A 50 -0.85 6.73 -9.86
C ASP A 50 -1.15 6.26 -8.43
N GLY A 51 -0.41 6.78 -7.45
CA GLY A 51 -0.64 6.51 -6.03
C GLY A 51 -2.01 6.99 -5.55
N CYS A 52 -2.58 6.29 -4.58
CA CYS A 52 -3.78 6.73 -3.90
C CYS A 52 -3.51 7.99 -3.08
N ALA A 53 -4.21 9.08 -3.41
CA ALA A 53 -4.05 10.37 -2.74
C ALA A 53 -4.56 10.40 -1.29
N ARG A 54 -5.17 9.30 -0.82
CA ARG A 54 -5.74 9.22 0.52
C ARG A 54 -4.65 9.14 1.58
N ARG A 55 -4.89 9.81 2.70
CA ARG A 55 -4.06 9.74 3.90
C ARG A 55 -4.82 9.09 5.03
N ARG A 56 -4.11 8.38 5.90
CA ARG A 56 -4.65 7.78 7.11
C ARG A 56 -5.05 8.87 8.10
N PRO A 57 -6.31 8.92 8.55
CA PRO A 57 -6.72 9.85 9.60
C PRO A 57 -5.88 9.69 10.88
N GLY A 58 -5.56 10.80 11.54
CA GLY A 58 -4.80 10.83 12.81
C GLY A 58 -3.29 10.60 12.69
N LEU A 59 -2.80 9.95 11.63
CA LEU A 59 -1.36 9.65 11.45
C LEU A 59 -0.73 10.33 10.23
N GLY A 60 -1.53 10.82 9.28
CA GLY A 60 -1.05 11.55 8.10
C GLY A 60 -0.25 10.71 7.08
N THR A 61 -0.11 9.41 7.32
CA THR A 61 0.57 8.47 6.42
C THR A 61 -0.22 8.28 5.13
N GLY A 62 0.46 8.28 3.98
CA GLY A 62 -0.17 8.07 2.68
C GLY A 62 -0.54 6.61 2.45
N CYS A 63 -1.58 6.38 1.65
CA CYS A 63 -1.89 5.04 1.15
C CYS A 63 -0.82 4.58 0.16
N VAL A 64 -0.27 3.38 0.34
CA VAL A 64 0.77 2.81 -0.54
C VAL A 64 0.19 2.12 -1.79
N ARG A 65 -1.13 2.05 -1.91
CA ARG A 65 -1.84 1.38 -2.99
C ARG A 65 -2.14 2.36 -4.14
N PRO A 66 -2.44 1.88 -5.36
CA PRO A 66 -2.77 2.75 -6.50
C PRO A 66 -4.14 3.43 -6.38
N SER A 67 -4.35 4.53 -7.10
CA SER A 67 -5.47 5.47 -6.97
C SER A 67 -6.87 4.87 -7.10
N ALA A 68 -7.02 3.75 -7.81
CA ALA A 68 -8.28 3.02 -7.99
C ALA A 68 -8.26 1.60 -7.39
N HIS A 69 -7.47 1.36 -6.34
CA HIS A 69 -7.44 0.05 -5.69
C HIS A 69 -8.80 -0.30 -5.06
N PRO A 70 -9.27 -1.56 -5.15
CA PRO A 70 -10.44 -2.02 -4.40
C PRO A 70 -10.09 -2.21 -2.91
N GLY A 71 -11.11 -2.13 -2.05
CA GLY A 71 -10.99 -2.40 -0.61
C GLY A 71 -10.26 -1.32 0.19
N SER A 72 -9.77 -1.70 1.37
CA SER A 72 -9.16 -0.80 2.34
C SER A 72 -7.85 -0.18 1.85
N CYS A 73 -7.59 1.05 2.29
CA CYS A 73 -6.28 1.68 2.16
C CYS A 73 -5.28 1.00 3.09
N LEU A 74 -3.99 1.12 2.77
CA LEU A 74 -2.91 0.46 3.49
C LEU A 74 -1.74 1.42 3.64
N ASP A 75 -1.12 1.47 4.82
CA ASP A 75 0.03 2.34 5.08
C ASP A 75 1.33 1.53 4.93
N ALA A 76 2.46 2.23 5.03
CA ALA A 76 3.79 1.62 4.95
C ALA A 76 4.06 0.57 6.04
N PHE A 77 3.26 0.55 7.12
CA PHE A 77 3.35 -0.41 8.22
C PHE A 77 2.37 -1.58 8.06
N GLY A 78 1.57 -1.60 6.99
CA GLY A 78 0.60 -2.65 6.74
C GLY A 78 -0.68 -2.53 7.55
N HIS A 79 -0.95 -1.38 8.17
CA HIS A 79 -2.22 -1.14 8.81
C HIS A 79 -3.26 -0.76 7.76
N ALA A 80 -4.32 -1.55 7.67
CA ALA A 80 -5.43 -1.27 6.78
C ALA A 80 -6.41 -0.29 7.44
N TRP A 81 -7.00 0.61 6.65
CA TRP A 81 -8.14 1.40 7.08
C TRP A 81 -9.17 1.53 5.95
N THR A 82 -10.44 1.40 6.32
CA THR A 82 -11.57 1.79 5.49
C THR A 82 -11.87 3.26 5.76
N HIS A 83 -12.47 3.93 4.78
CA HIS A 83 -13.13 5.19 5.05
C HIS A 83 -14.49 4.84 5.68
N ASP A 84 -14.75 5.24 6.92
CA ASP A 84 -16.13 5.34 7.38
C ASP A 84 -16.77 6.49 6.62
N PRO A 85 -17.82 6.27 5.81
CA PRO A 85 -18.48 7.34 5.07
C PRO A 85 -19.10 8.41 5.99
N ASP A 86 -19.25 8.12 7.28
CA ASP A 86 -19.66 9.09 8.28
C ASP A 86 -18.47 9.48 9.15
N GLY A 87 -18.11 10.76 9.11
CA GLY A 87 -17.23 11.40 10.09
C GLY A 87 -17.86 11.46 11.49
N SER A 88 -18.37 10.34 12.00
CA SER A 88 -18.79 10.23 13.39
C SER A 88 -17.59 9.85 14.22
N THR A 89 -16.91 10.88 14.71
CA THR A 89 -16.24 10.76 16.01
C THR A 89 -17.32 10.47 17.04
N ALA A 90 -17.46 9.22 17.44
CA ALA A 90 -18.22 8.86 18.63
C ALA A 90 -17.23 8.44 19.74
N PRO A 91 -17.52 8.82 21.00
CA PRO A 91 -16.56 8.96 22.10
C PRO A 91 -15.94 7.64 22.60
#